data_AF-A0AAP0DR57-F1
#
_entry.id   AF-A0AAP0DR57-F1
#
_cell.length_a   1.000
_cell.length_b   1.000
_cell.length_c   1.000
_cell.angle_alpha   90.00
_cell.angle_beta   90.00
_cell.angle_gamma   90.00
#
_symmetry.space_group_name_H-M   'P 1'
#
loop_
_entity.id
_entity.type
_entity.pdbx_description
1 polymer ?
#
loop_
_entity_poly.entity_id
_entity_poly.type
_entity_poly.pdbx_seq_one_letter_code
_entity_poly.pdbx_strand_id
1 'polypeptide(L)'
;MESSSPSPAPPATAAVAVTGRGRTLSRENSAKSMITDQISQAVLSTSNLIRIMLQSSSSQENLVKLPKTLLAIASTIKNTKQVLEHMPSVISSLDAYMDNGLQSVSHLETVTQLLRNIENNQLKPLTADQVLIQVNINMHIEASSNHFLPSCLLGNT
;
A
#
# COMPACT_ATOMS: atom_id res chain seq x y z
N MET A 1 6.70 -61.79 -36.06
CA MET A 1 8.02 -61.54 -36.69
C MET A 1 8.96 -61.18 -35.56
N GLU A 2 9.53 -62.21 -34.96
CA GLU A 2 10.28 -62.18 -33.72
C GLU A 2 11.73 -62.49 -34.10
N SER A 3 12.57 -61.46 -34.18
CA SER A 3 13.98 -61.59 -34.50
C SER A 3 14.77 -61.80 -33.20
N SER A 4 14.77 -63.06 -32.75
CA SER A 4 15.61 -63.56 -31.67
C SER A 4 17.07 -63.62 -32.12
N SER A 5 17.89 -62.68 -31.66
CA SER A 5 19.34 -62.71 -31.85
C SER A 5 19.98 -63.65 -30.80
N PRO A 6 20.84 -64.60 -31.19
CA PRO A 6 21.44 -65.54 -30.25
C PRO A 6 22.58 -64.91 -29.44
N SER A 7 22.58 -65.24 -28.14
CA SER A 7 23.57 -64.85 -27.14
C SER A 7 24.97 -65.39 -27.49
N PRO A 8 26.05 -64.58 -27.38
CA PRO A 8 27.41 -65.06 -27.62
C PRO A 8 27.89 -65.95 -26.47
N ALA A 9 28.37 -67.15 -26.80
CA ALA A 9 29.01 -68.08 -25.88
C ALA A 9 30.34 -67.49 -25.33
N PRO A 10 30.73 -67.80 -24.08
CA PRO A 10 31.97 -67.31 -23.50
C PRO A 10 33.19 -68.00 -24.15
N PRO A 11 34.33 -67.29 -24.30
CA PRO A 11 35.52 -67.88 -24.89
C PRO A 11 36.12 -68.96 -23.97
N ALA A 12 36.47 -70.09 -24.57
CA ALA A 12 37.14 -71.22 -23.93
C ALA A 12 38.44 -70.79 -23.24
N THR A 13 38.60 -71.22 -22.00
CA THR A 13 39.77 -70.93 -21.15
C THR A 13 40.97 -71.74 -21.62
N ALA A 14 41.91 -71.10 -22.33
CA ALA A 14 43.22 -71.66 -22.59
C ALA A 14 44.06 -71.59 -21.30
N ALA A 15 44.34 -72.74 -20.70
CA ALA A 15 45.23 -72.88 -19.55
C ALA A 15 46.68 -72.62 -19.98
N VAL A 16 47.16 -71.39 -19.77
CA VAL A 16 48.59 -71.05 -19.86
C VAL A 16 49.23 -71.27 -18.50
N ALA A 17 49.98 -72.37 -18.38
CA ALA A 17 50.95 -72.56 -17.32
C ALA A 17 52.11 -71.57 -17.52
N VAL A 18 52.16 -70.52 -16.69
CA VAL A 18 53.36 -69.69 -16.50
C VAL A 18 53.68 -69.71 -15.01
N THR A 19 54.76 -70.41 -14.70
CA THR A 19 55.54 -70.31 -13.48
C THR A 19 56.11 -68.89 -13.33
N GLY A 20 55.98 -68.32 -12.12
CA GLY A 20 56.83 -67.19 -11.70
C GLY A 20 56.11 -65.86 -11.44
N ARG A 21 55.68 -65.63 -10.20
CA ARG A 21 55.77 -64.35 -9.44
C ARG A 21 55.61 -63.03 -10.24
N GLY A 22 54.48 -62.82 -10.90
CA GLY A 22 54.13 -61.52 -11.53
C GLY A 22 52.63 -61.25 -11.80
N ARG A 23 51.74 -62.19 -11.45
CA ARG A 23 50.34 -62.22 -11.92
C ARG A 23 49.35 -61.38 -11.07
N THR A 24 49.76 -60.92 -9.89
CA THR A 24 48.89 -60.18 -8.97
C THR A 24 48.76 -58.70 -9.31
N LEU A 25 49.79 -58.08 -9.89
CA LEU A 25 49.85 -56.65 -10.18
C LEU A 25 48.87 -56.24 -11.29
N SER A 26 48.86 -56.89 -12.45
CA SER A 26 48.01 -56.50 -13.60
C SER A 26 46.50 -56.51 -13.30
N ARG A 27 46.01 -57.50 -12.54
CA ARG A 27 44.62 -57.57 -12.09
C ARG A 27 44.29 -56.50 -11.05
N GLU A 28 45.24 -56.16 -10.19
CA GLU A 28 45.12 -55.07 -9.22
C GLU A 28 45.12 -53.70 -9.92
N ASN A 29 45.96 -53.50 -10.94
CA ASN A 29 45.95 -52.30 -11.78
C ASN A 29 44.64 -52.13 -12.55
N SER A 30 44.07 -53.21 -13.09
CA SER A 30 42.76 -53.20 -13.74
C SER A 30 41.63 -52.91 -12.76
N ALA A 31 41.63 -53.53 -11.58
CA ALA A 31 40.65 -53.25 -10.52
C ALA A 31 40.76 -51.81 -10.00
N LYS A 32 41.98 -51.31 -9.80
CA LYS A 32 42.24 -49.91 -9.42
C LYS A 32 41.76 -48.95 -10.50
N SER A 33 42.01 -49.23 -11.79
CA SER A 33 41.49 -48.45 -12.92
C SER A 33 39.96 -48.37 -12.90
N MET A 34 39.28 -49.50 -12.70
CA MET A 34 37.81 -49.55 -12.64
C MET A 34 37.24 -48.76 -11.45
N ILE A 35 37.90 -48.80 -10.30
CA ILE A 35 37.52 -48.00 -9.12
C ILE A 35 37.69 -46.52 -9.41
N THR A 36 38.80 -46.12 -10.04
CA THR A 36 39.05 -44.72 -10.42
C THR A 36 38.00 -44.20 -11.41
N ASP A 37 37.60 -45.02 -12.38
CA ASP A 37 36.53 -44.66 -13.33
C ASP A 37 35.17 -44.52 -12.63
N GLN A 38 34.84 -45.43 -11.70
CA GLN A 38 33.62 -45.31 -10.91
C GLN A 38 33.61 -44.06 -10.03
N ILE A 39 34.73 -43.74 -9.37
CA ILE A 39 34.85 -42.51 -8.58
C ILE A 39 34.66 -41.30 -9.49
N SER A 40 35.29 -41.30 -10.66
CA SER A 40 35.15 -40.21 -11.64
C SER A 40 33.71 -40.04 -12.10
N GLN A 41 33.03 -41.14 -12.44
CA GLN A 41 31.62 -41.15 -12.81
C GLN A 41 30.72 -40.69 -11.66
N ALA A 42 30.95 -41.18 -10.44
CA ALA A 42 30.18 -40.79 -9.27
C ALA A 42 30.33 -39.30 -8.97
N VAL A 43 31.56 -38.76 -9.06
CA VAL A 43 31.85 -37.33 -8.90
C VAL A 43 31.21 -36.50 -10.01
N LEU A 44 31.30 -36.93 -11.27
CA LEU A 44 30.65 -36.26 -12.40
C LEU A 44 29.12 -36.28 -12.26
N SER A 45 28.53 -37.42 -11.92
CA SER A 45 27.09 -37.60 -11.73
C SER A 45 26.57 -36.76 -10.57
N THR A 46 27.27 -36.76 -9.43
CA THR A 46 26.89 -35.92 -8.27
C THR A 46 27.08 -34.44 -8.56
N SER A 47 28.17 -34.03 -9.23
CA SER A 47 28.37 -32.65 -9.68
C SER A 47 27.25 -32.20 -10.62
N ASN A 48 26.88 -33.06 -11.57
CA ASN A 48 25.84 -32.76 -12.53
C ASN A 48 24.46 -32.66 -11.86
N LEU A 49 24.15 -33.56 -10.92
CA LEU A 49 22.92 -33.49 -10.13
C LEU A 49 22.85 -32.22 -9.28
N ILE A 50 23.92 -31.87 -8.55
CA ILE A 50 23.97 -30.64 -7.75
C ILE A 50 23.79 -29.41 -8.64
N ARG A 51 24.48 -29.37 -9.78
CA ARG A 51 24.32 -28.30 -10.77
C ARG A 51 22.88 -28.19 -11.25
N ILE A 52 22.23 -29.30 -11.59
CA ILE A 52 20.82 -29.33 -11.99
C ILE A 52 19.94 -28.86 -10.82
N MET A 53 20.11 -29.37 -9.60
CA MET A 53 19.32 -28.95 -8.43
C MET A 53 19.45 -27.44 -8.16
N LEU A 54 20.64 -26.87 -8.34
CA LEU A 54 20.88 -25.43 -8.20
C LEU A 54 20.27 -24.62 -9.36
N GLN A 55 20.42 -25.07 -10.61
CA GLN A 55 19.93 -24.36 -11.79
C GLN A 55 18.42 -24.52 -12.04
N SER A 56 17.82 -25.61 -11.56
CA SER A 56 16.38 -25.86 -11.65
C SER A 56 15.57 -24.92 -10.74
N SER A 57 16.24 -24.23 -9.81
CA SER A 57 15.59 -23.33 -8.86
C SER A 57 15.30 -21.96 -9.50
N SER A 58 14.43 -21.91 -10.51
CA SER A 58 13.80 -20.67 -10.99
C SER A 58 13.02 -19.93 -9.87
N SER A 59 12.67 -20.65 -8.80
CA SER A 59 12.10 -20.09 -7.58
C SER A 59 13.07 -19.20 -6.80
N GLN A 60 14.40 -19.39 -6.90
CA GLN A 60 15.37 -18.62 -6.11
C GLN A 60 15.40 -17.14 -6.52
N GLU A 61 15.27 -16.85 -7.82
CA GLU A 61 15.20 -15.47 -8.33
C GLU A 61 13.92 -14.75 -7.88
N ASN A 62 12.80 -15.49 -7.83
CA ASN A 62 11.52 -14.98 -7.32
C ASN A 62 11.56 -14.77 -5.81
N LEU A 63 12.25 -15.65 -5.06
CA LEU A 63 12.46 -15.52 -3.61
C LEU A 63 13.23 -14.25 -3.22
N VAL A 64 14.18 -13.81 -4.03
CA VAL A 64 14.94 -12.57 -3.77
C VAL A 64 14.14 -11.32 -4.13
N LYS A 65 13.21 -11.40 -5.08
CA LYS A 65 12.29 -10.29 -5.44
C LYS A 65 11.12 -10.15 -4.45
N LEU A 66 10.70 -11.24 -3.82
CA LEU A 66 9.54 -11.29 -2.92
C LEU A 66 9.56 -10.27 -1.77
N PRO A 67 10.67 -10.07 -1.01
CA PRO A 67 10.70 -9.08 0.07
C PRO A 67 10.46 -7.65 -0.42
N LYS A 68 11.00 -7.29 -1.60
CA LYS A 68 10.86 -5.96 -2.19
C LYS A 68 9.43 -5.73 -2.67
N THR A 69 8.85 -6.73 -3.33
CA THR A 69 7.46 -6.66 -3.82
C THR A 69 6.48 -6.53 -2.66
N LEU A 70 6.65 -7.30 -1.59
CA LEU A 70 5.78 -7.20 -0.41
C LEU A 70 5.90 -5.84 0.28
N LEU A 71 7.11 -5.28 0.40
CA LEU A 71 7.30 -3.95 0.98
C LEU A 71 6.60 -2.86 0.14
N ALA A 72 6.71 -2.94 -1.18
CA ALA A 72 6.02 -2.03 -2.09
C ALA A 72 4.49 -2.13 -1.97
N ILE A 73 3.96 -3.35 -1.87
CA ILE A 73 2.53 -3.60 -1.66
C ILE A 73 2.09 -3.04 -0.30
N ALA A 74 2.85 -3.28 0.77
CA ALA A 74 2.55 -2.75 2.11
C ALA A 74 2.51 -1.21 2.13
N SER A 75 3.47 -0.56 1.46
CA SER A 75 3.49 0.89 1.27
C SER A 75 2.25 1.38 0.51
N THR A 76 1.88 0.68 -0.56
CA THR A 76 0.69 1.00 -1.37
C THR A 76 -0.59 0.88 -0.55
N ILE A 77 -0.72 -0.17 0.27
CA ILE A 77 -1.86 -0.36 1.18
C ILE A 77 -1.94 0.79 2.19
N LYS A 78 -0.81 1.18 2.79
CA LYS A 78 -0.76 2.30 3.74
C LYS A 78 -1.21 3.62 3.10
N ASN A 79 -0.67 3.94 1.93
CA ASN A 79 -1.01 5.18 1.22
C ASN A 79 -2.50 5.20 0.84
N THR A 80 -3.01 4.07 0.34
CA THR A 80 -4.44 3.94 -0.02
C THR A 80 -5.33 4.10 1.21
N LYS A 81 -4.96 3.49 2.34
CA LYS A 81 -5.68 3.66 3.61
C LYS A 81 -5.77 5.13 4.02
N GLN A 82 -4.67 5.86 3.99
CA GLN A 82 -4.67 7.29 4.36
C GLN A 82 -5.56 8.13 3.45
N VAL A 83 -5.50 7.89 2.13
CA VAL A 83 -6.39 8.59 1.17
C VAL A 83 -7.86 8.30 1.48
N LEU A 84 -8.20 7.04 1.73
CA LEU A 84 -9.56 6.64 2.08
C LEU A 84 -10.02 7.23 3.42
N GLU A 85 -9.15 7.31 4.42
CA GLU A 85 -9.44 7.92 5.72
C GLU A 85 -9.70 9.43 5.63
N HIS A 86 -9.00 10.15 4.75
CA HIS A 86 -9.19 11.58 4.58
C HIS A 86 -10.38 11.96 3.69
N MET A 87 -10.87 11.03 2.87
CA MET A 87 -11.89 11.34 1.87
C MET A 87 -13.20 11.93 2.45
N PRO A 88 -13.77 11.40 3.56
CA PRO A 88 -14.97 11.98 4.15
C PRO A 88 -14.81 13.45 4.56
N SER A 89 -13.64 13.80 5.10
CA SER A 89 -13.33 15.18 5.51
C SER A 89 -13.23 16.13 4.30
N VAL A 90 -12.62 15.65 3.21
CA VAL A 90 -12.54 16.40 1.95
C VAL A 90 -13.93 16.64 1.36
N ILE A 91 -14.79 15.61 1.36
CA ILE A 91 -16.17 15.73 0.89
C ILE A 91 -16.95 16.74 1.73
N SER A 92 -16.90 16.64 3.07
CA SER A 92 -17.58 17.60 3.94
C SER A 92 -17.08 19.05 3.74
N SER A 93 -15.77 19.22 3.53
CA SER A 93 -15.20 20.55 3.26
C SER A 93 -15.66 21.11 1.92
N LEU A 94 -15.78 20.25 0.91
CA LEU A 94 -16.29 20.61 -0.41
C LEU A 94 -17.79 20.94 -0.37
N ASP A 95 -18.60 20.16 0.35
CA ASP A 95 -20.02 20.41 0.54
C ASP A 95 -20.26 21.77 1.22
N ALA A 96 -19.54 22.04 2.32
CA ALA A 96 -19.60 23.33 3.00
C ALA A 96 -19.17 24.49 2.09
N TYR A 97 -18.14 24.28 1.25
CA TYR A 97 -17.72 25.29 0.27
C TYR A 97 -18.81 25.57 -0.78
N MET A 98 -19.47 24.53 -1.28
CA MET A 98 -20.56 24.65 -2.25
C MET A 98 -21.77 25.38 -1.65
N ASP A 99 -22.14 25.07 -0.42
CA ASP A 99 -23.23 25.76 0.29
C ASP A 99 -22.93 27.25 0.48
N ASN A 100 -21.69 27.58 0.86
CA ASN A 100 -21.25 28.97 0.95
C ASN A 100 -21.29 29.69 -0.41
N GLY A 101 -20.94 28.97 -1.49
CA GLY A 101 -21.09 29.46 -2.86
C GLY A 101 -22.54 29.78 -3.20
N LEU A 102 -23.48 28.89 -2.90
CA LEU A 102 -24.92 29.10 -3.13
C LEU A 102 -25.47 30.27 -2.30
N GLN A 103 -25.05 30.39 -1.05
CA GLN A 103 -25.39 31.54 -0.21
C GLN A 103 -24.90 32.83 -0.85
N SER A 104 -23.66 32.88 -1.34
CA SER A 104 -23.10 34.09 -1.96
C SER A 104 -23.92 34.59 -3.16
N VAL A 105 -24.52 33.68 -3.95
CA VAL A 105 -25.42 34.03 -5.06
C VAL A 105 -26.70 34.69 -4.54
N SER A 106 -27.31 34.12 -3.50
CA SER A 106 -28.52 34.69 -2.88
C SER A 106 -28.25 36.08 -2.26
N HIS A 107 -27.06 36.27 -1.68
CA HIS A 107 -26.62 37.57 -1.17
C HIS A 107 -26.43 38.58 -2.31
N LEU A 108 -25.84 38.17 -3.43
CA LEU A 108 -25.66 39.03 -4.60
C LEU A 108 -27.01 39.45 -5.21
N GLU A 109 -27.98 38.54 -5.27
CA GLU A 109 -29.34 38.86 -5.71
C GLU A 109 -29.99 39.90 -4.77
N THR A 110 -29.84 39.70 -3.46
CA THR A 110 -30.33 40.65 -2.45
C THR A 110 -29.69 42.03 -2.62
N VAL A 111 -28.38 42.10 -2.82
CA VAL A 111 -27.65 43.36 -3.08
C VAL A 111 -28.13 43.99 -4.39
N THR A 112 -28.31 43.20 -5.44
CA THR A 112 -28.82 43.68 -6.73
C THR A 112 -30.22 44.27 -6.59
N GLN A 113 -31.10 43.60 -5.85
CA GLN A 113 -32.45 44.08 -5.57
C GLN A 113 -32.44 45.34 -4.71
N LEU A 114 -31.54 45.42 -3.72
CA LEU A 114 -31.37 46.62 -2.90
C LEU A 114 -30.92 47.82 -3.74
N LEU A 115 -29.94 47.63 -4.61
CA LEU A 115 -29.47 48.67 -5.55
C LEU A 115 -30.60 49.14 -6.47
N ARG A 116 -31.38 48.19 -7.03
CA ARG A 116 -32.57 48.51 -7.81
C ARG A 116 -33.61 49.29 -6.99
N ASN A 117 -33.82 48.96 -5.73
CA ASN A 117 -34.74 49.68 -4.85
C ASN A 117 -34.26 51.12 -4.57
N ILE A 118 -32.94 51.32 -4.42
CA ILE A 118 -32.32 52.65 -4.27
C ILE A 118 -32.50 53.48 -5.55
N GLU A 119 -32.17 52.90 -6.71
CA GLU A 119 -32.28 53.57 -8.02
C GLU A 119 -33.73 54.02 -8.29
N ASN A 120 -34.71 53.20 -7.92
CA ASN A 120 -36.12 53.52 -8.09
C ASN A 120 -36.70 54.38 -6.95
N ASN A 121 -35.89 54.85 -6.00
CA ASN A 121 -36.33 55.61 -4.80
C ASN A 121 -37.45 54.90 -4.01
N GLN A 122 -37.48 53.57 -4.04
CA GLN A 122 -38.50 52.75 -3.36
C GLN A 122 -38.11 52.37 -1.93
N LEU A 123 -36.89 52.74 -1.51
CA LEU A 123 -36.55 52.70 -0.09
C LEU A 123 -37.39 53.73 0.64
N LYS A 124 -38.21 53.29 1.59
CA LYS A 124 -38.91 54.21 2.50
C LYS A 124 -37.85 55.02 3.26
N PRO A 125 -37.76 56.34 3.08
CA PRO A 125 -36.96 57.15 3.98
C PRO A 125 -37.58 57.03 5.38
N LEU A 126 -36.74 56.85 6.39
CA LEU A 126 -37.17 56.99 7.78
C LEU A 126 -37.65 58.43 7.95
N THR A 127 -38.98 58.60 8.00
CA THR A 127 -39.59 59.91 8.26
C THR A 127 -39.13 60.40 9.63
N ALA A 128 -38.93 61.71 9.79
CA ALA A 128 -38.42 62.30 11.04
C ALA A 128 -39.17 61.81 12.30
N ASP A 129 -40.48 61.56 12.17
CA ASP A 129 -41.32 61.02 13.24
C ASP A 129 -40.93 59.60 13.65
N GLN A 130 -40.50 58.74 12.72
CA GLN A 130 -40.04 57.38 13.04
C GLN A 130 -38.69 57.39 13.75
N VAL A 131 -37.78 58.30 13.37
CA VAL A 131 -36.48 58.45 14.05
C VAL A 131 -36.69 58.93 15.49
N LEU A 132 -37.59 59.88 15.71
CA LEU A 132 -37.94 60.34 17.06
C LEU A 132 -38.56 59.24 17.92
N ILE A 133 -39.46 58.43 17.35
CA ILE A 133 -40.07 57.29 18.06
C ILE A 133 -38.99 56.25 18.42
N GLN A 134 -38.06 55.92 17.51
CA GLN A 134 -37.02 54.93 17.76
C GLN A 134 -36.01 55.38 18.83
N VAL A 135 -35.62 56.67 18.82
CA VAL A 135 -34.73 57.24 19.84
C VAL A 135 -35.42 57.30 21.20
N ASN A 136 -36.71 57.64 21.24
CA ASN A 136 -37.49 57.66 22.48
C ASN A 136 -37.67 56.26 23.10
N ILE A 137 -37.89 55.24 22.26
CA ILE A 137 -37.93 53.83 22.70
C ILE A 137 -36.58 53.41 23.25
N ASN A 138 -35.47 53.73 22.58
CA ASN A 138 -34.13 53.38 23.05
C ASN A 138 -33.78 54.05 24.38
N MET A 139 -34.10 55.35 24.56
CA MET A 139 -33.92 56.03 25.85
C MET A 139 -34.77 55.42 26.96
N HIS A 140 -36.00 54.98 26.67
CA HIS A 140 -36.86 54.37 27.68
C HIS A 140 -36.34 53.00 28.14
N ILE A 141 -35.77 52.21 27.21
CA ILE A 141 -35.16 50.91 27.53
C ILE A 141 -33.90 51.11 28.39
N GLU A 142 -33.03 52.07 28.06
CA GLU A 142 -31.83 52.37 28.87
C GLU A 142 -32.19 52.90 30.27
N ALA A 143 -33.21 53.73 30.41
CA ALA A 143 -33.69 54.20 31.71
C ALA A 143 -34.23 53.06 32.59
N SER A 144 -34.94 52.10 31.98
CA SER A 144 -35.45 50.92 32.70
C SER A 144 -34.34 49.94 33.11
N SER A 145 -33.24 49.88 32.36
CA SER A 145 -32.11 49.00 32.68
C SER A 145 -31.26 49.50 33.85
N ASN A 146 -31.24 50.82 34.11
CA ASN A 146 -30.47 51.43 35.20
C ASN A 146 -31.18 51.40 36.57
N HIS A 147 -32.47 51.04 36.62
CA HIS A 147 -33.23 50.89 37.89
C HIS A 147 -33.17 49.45 38.44
N PHE A 148 -32.45 48.53 37.80
CA PHE A 148 -32.24 47.16 38.24
C PHE A 148 -30.79 46.94 38.71
N LEU A 149 -30.38 47.64 39.76
CA LEU A 149 -29.24 47.21 40.59
C LEU A 149 -29.77 46.70 41.94
N PRO A 150 -29.27 45.55 42.42
CA PRO A 150 -29.77 44.88 43.62
C PRO A 150 -29.34 45.64 44.88
N SER A 151 -30.30 45.89 45.76
CA SER A 151 -30.07 46.36 47.12
C SER A 151 -29.37 45.28 47.96
N CYS A 152 -28.06 45.12 47.78
CA CYS A 152 -27.22 44.28 48.64
C CYS A 152 -26.17 45.16 49.31
N LEU A 153 -26.56 45.98 50.30
CA LEU A 153 -25.60 46.50 51.28
C LEU A 153 -26.32 46.90 52.58
N LEU A 154 -26.60 45.92 53.44
CA LEU A 154 -26.56 46.17 54.89
C LEU A 154 -26.32 44.86 55.64
N GLY A 155 -25.05 44.57 55.91
CA GLY A 155 -24.57 43.48 56.76
C GLY A 155 -23.15 43.80 57.20
N ASN A 156 -22.94 43.77 58.52
CA ASN A 156 -21.79 44.23 59.33
C ASN A 156 -21.90 45.71 59.73
N THR A 157 -21.95 46.07 61.01
CA THR A 157 -21.38 45.45 62.23
C THR A 157 -22.35 45.42 63.39
#